data_AF-A0A2K3MN62-F1
#
_entry.id   AF-A0A2K3MN62-F1
#
_cell.length_a   1.000
_cell.length_b   1.000
_cell.length_c   1.000
_cell.angle_alpha   90.00
_cell.angle_beta   90.00
_cell.angle_gamma   90.00
#
_symmetry.space_group_name_H-M   'P 1'
#
loop_
_entity.id
_entity.type
_entity.pdbx_description
1 polymer ?
#
loop_
_entity_poly.entity_id
_entity_poly.type
_entity_poly.pdbx_seq_one_letter_code
_entity_poly.pdbx_strand_id
1 'polypeptide(L)'
;MNENLLQTPKRKDEKATQDLVSCFSTDPFGPLVTIFEQRGLLTERITEELRHGEEYWALERKLCHALINEDEILIDDVMKAIHLKSFDYRVLNLLLYQLQGAKADELHMEFLSISEFLVEVSDDLYDYEDDVLENNFNVLRMFIRIYGASTAPAMLLVFLVTISNVSIEPC
;
A
#
# COMPACT_ATOMS: atom_id res chain seq x y z
N MET A 1 11.07 27.79 52.82
CA MET A 1 11.79 27.37 51.61
C MET A 1 10.81 26.60 50.75
N ASN A 2 10.57 27.07 49.52
CA ASN A 2 9.52 26.59 48.63
C ASN A 2 9.88 25.25 47.99
N GLU A 3 9.00 24.26 48.14
CA GLU A 3 8.92 23.10 47.27
C GLU A 3 8.08 23.48 46.04
N ASN A 4 8.75 23.95 44.99
CA ASN A 4 8.12 24.15 43.68
C ASN A 4 9.21 24.07 42.62
N LEU A 5 9.55 22.86 42.18
CA LEU A 5 10.22 22.60 40.90
C LEU A 5 10.32 21.08 40.70
N LEU A 6 9.32 20.53 40.02
CA LEU A 6 9.43 19.54 38.92
C LEU A 6 8.01 19.00 38.63
N GLN A 7 7.17 19.86 38.06
CA GLN A 7 6.03 19.38 37.26
C GLN A 7 6.45 19.42 35.80
N THR A 8 6.85 18.26 35.27
CA THR A 8 6.94 18.02 33.83
C THR A 8 5.55 18.14 33.21
N PRO A 9 5.38 18.83 32.07
CA PRO A 9 4.08 19.06 31.46
C PRO A 9 3.60 17.80 30.71
N LYS A 10 3.08 16.79 31.43
CA LYS A 10 2.63 15.52 30.84
C LYS A 10 1.22 15.52 30.23
N ARG A 11 0.48 16.64 30.25
CA ARG A 11 -0.99 16.61 30.03
C ARG A 11 -1.50 17.16 28.69
N LYS A 12 -0.64 17.77 27.85
CA LYS A 12 -1.05 18.32 26.54
C LYS A 12 -0.76 17.37 25.38
N ASP A 13 0.33 16.62 25.47
CA ASP A 13 0.76 15.73 24.38
C ASP A 13 -0.18 14.52 24.23
N GLU A 14 -0.60 13.88 25.33
CA GLU A 14 -1.50 12.72 25.30
C GLU A 14 -2.86 13.03 24.64
N LYS A 15 -3.39 14.23 24.84
CA LYS A 15 -4.66 14.65 24.25
C LYS A 15 -4.52 14.96 22.75
N ALA A 16 -3.44 15.62 22.35
CA ALA A 16 -3.13 15.86 20.94
C ALA A 16 -2.87 14.55 20.19
N THR A 17 -2.20 13.58 20.82
CA THR A 17 -2.00 12.24 20.25
C THR A 17 -3.32 11.47 20.15
N GLN A 18 -4.20 11.54 21.16
CA GLN A 18 -5.53 10.92 21.09
C GLN A 18 -6.43 11.54 20.02
N ASP A 19 -6.39 12.87 19.88
CA ASP A 19 -7.15 13.58 18.86
C ASP A 19 -6.62 13.23 17.45
N LEU A 20 -5.29 13.16 17.26
CA LEU A 20 -4.67 12.68 16.02
C LEU A 20 -5.04 11.23 15.71
N VAL A 21 -4.92 10.32 16.69
CA VAL A 21 -5.32 8.91 16.55
C VAL A 21 -6.79 8.77 16.18
N SER A 22 -7.68 9.59 16.76
CA SER A 22 -9.10 9.59 16.42
C SER A 22 -9.36 10.10 15.00
N CYS A 23 -8.55 11.05 14.51
CA CYS A 23 -8.64 11.61 13.17
C CYS A 23 -8.21 10.60 12.09
N PHE A 24 -7.09 9.88 12.32
CA PHE A 24 -6.62 8.81 11.44
C PHE A 24 -7.55 7.57 11.44
N SER A 25 -8.35 7.38 12.50
CA SER A 25 -9.26 6.24 12.61
C SER A 25 -10.42 6.28 11.60
N THR A 26 -10.82 7.47 11.15
CA THR A 26 -11.96 7.65 10.23
C THR A 26 -11.55 8.07 8.82
N ASP A 27 -10.41 8.74 8.69
CA ASP A 27 -9.86 9.21 7.42
C ASP A 27 -8.32 9.20 7.53
N PRO A 28 -7.67 8.10 7.11
CA PRO A 28 -6.24 7.92 7.31
C PRO A 28 -5.41 8.91 6.49
N PHE A 29 -5.93 9.39 5.36
CA PHE A 29 -5.23 10.33 4.48
C PHE A 29 -5.70 11.77 4.60
N GLY A 30 -6.80 12.07 5.29
CA GLY A 30 -7.35 13.42 5.46
C GLY A 30 -6.35 14.49 5.88
N PRO A 31 -5.49 14.24 6.89
CA PRO A 31 -4.42 15.16 7.25
C PRO A 31 -3.42 15.41 6.10
N LEU A 32 -3.10 14.37 5.33
CA LEU A 32 -2.18 14.44 4.20
C LEU A 32 -2.80 15.19 3.00
N VAL A 33 -4.06 14.90 2.68
CA VAL A 33 -4.85 15.59 1.66
C VAL A 33 -4.90 17.09 1.96
N THR A 34 -5.20 17.46 3.21
CA THR A 34 -5.22 18.86 3.66
C THR A 34 -3.87 19.56 3.40
N ILE A 35 -2.76 18.89 3.68
CA ILE A 35 -1.41 19.45 3.43
C ILE A 35 -1.16 19.60 1.93
N PHE A 36 -1.52 18.60 1.12
CA PHE A 36 -1.33 18.67 -0.33
C PHE A 36 -2.17 19.79 -0.95
N GLU A 37 -3.41 19.99 -0.50
CA GLU A 37 -4.25 21.11 -0.94
C GLU A 37 -3.63 22.47 -0.59
N GLN A 38 -3.22 22.66 0.67
CA GLN A 38 -2.61 23.91 1.13
C GLN A 38 -1.32 24.26 0.37
N ARG A 39 -0.61 23.25 -0.12
CA ARG A 39 0.63 23.41 -0.90
C ARG A 39 0.39 23.48 -2.41
N GLY A 40 -0.86 23.35 -2.88
CA GLY A 40 -1.19 23.31 -4.30
C GLY A 40 -0.66 22.06 -5.02
N LEU A 41 -0.44 20.96 -4.28
CA LEU A 41 0.08 19.69 -4.78
C LEU A 41 -1.00 18.65 -5.03
N LEU A 42 -2.21 18.84 -4.49
CA LEU A 42 -3.29 17.86 -4.66
C LEU A 42 -3.78 17.87 -6.12
N THR A 43 -3.87 16.67 -6.70
CA THR A 43 -4.48 16.43 -8.01
C THR A 43 -5.48 15.30 -7.91
N GLU A 44 -6.43 15.22 -8.85
CA GLU A 44 -7.39 14.12 -8.93
C GLU A 44 -6.69 12.75 -8.93
N ARG A 45 -5.56 12.64 -9.65
CA ARG A 45 -4.77 11.41 -9.69
C ARG A 45 -4.15 11.05 -8.34
N ILE A 46 -3.60 12.03 -7.60
CA ILE A 46 -3.08 11.78 -6.25
C ILE A 46 -4.21 11.36 -5.30
N THR A 47 -5.37 12.00 -5.38
CA THR A 47 -6.54 11.62 -4.58
C THR A 47 -6.95 10.18 -4.84
N GLU A 48 -6.96 9.75 -6.11
CA GLU A 48 -7.31 8.39 -6.48
C GLU A 48 -6.27 7.36 -5.99
N GLU A 49 -4.98 7.67 -6.05
CA GLU A 49 -3.95 6.78 -5.50
C GLU A 49 -4.05 6.66 -3.96
N LEU A 50 -4.42 7.74 -3.26
CA LEU A 50 -4.69 7.64 -1.82
C LEU A 50 -5.91 6.77 -1.53
N ARG A 51 -6.97 6.87 -2.35
CA ARG A 51 -8.14 5.98 -2.25
C ARG A 51 -7.76 4.51 -2.49
N HIS A 52 -6.84 4.25 -3.43
CA HIS A 52 -6.27 2.92 -3.64
C HIS A 52 -5.55 2.39 -2.40
N GLY A 53 -4.85 3.24 -1.66
CA GLY A 53 -4.23 2.86 -0.38
C GLY A 53 -5.23 2.44 0.69
N GLU A 54 -6.37 3.14 0.81
CA GLU A 54 -7.44 2.74 1.74
C GLU A 54 -8.03 1.38 1.37
N GLU A 55 -8.22 1.18 0.07
CA GLU A 55 -8.75 -0.05 -0.49
C GLU A 55 -7.78 -1.23 -0.31
N TYR A 56 -6.48 -1.02 -0.56
CA TYR A 56 -5.43 -1.99 -0.25
C TYR A 56 -5.48 -2.38 1.23
N TRP A 57 -5.54 -1.40 2.13
CA TRP A 57 -5.53 -1.68 3.57
C TRP A 57 -6.73 -2.51 4.02
N ALA A 58 -7.93 -2.25 3.47
CA ALA A 58 -9.10 -3.08 3.72
C ALA A 58 -8.91 -4.51 3.19
N LEU A 59 -8.34 -4.64 2.00
CA LEU A 59 -8.14 -5.91 1.30
C LEU A 59 -7.07 -6.77 1.97
N GLU A 60 -5.94 -6.19 2.35
CA GLU A 60 -4.87 -6.84 3.11
C GLU A 60 -5.41 -7.48 4.40
N ARG A 61 -6.16 -6.72 5.20
CA ARG A 61 -6.77 -7.24 6.43
C ARG A 61 -7.75 -8.37 6.16
N LYS A 62 -8.58 -8.24 5.13
CA LYS A 62 -9.52 -9.29 4.71
C LYS A 62 -8.76 -10.58 4.36
N LEU A 63 -7.71 -10.48 3.55
CA LEU A 63 -6.92 -11.63 3.10
C LEU A 63 -6.13 -12.27 4.24
N CYS A 64 -5.48 -11.47 5.08
CA CYS A 64 -4.73 -11.97 6.23
C CYS A 64 -5.63 -12.59 7.31
N HIS A 65 -6.86 -12.07 7.47
CA HIS A 65 -7.88 -12.69 8.33
C HIS A 65 -8.33 -14.04 7.77
N ALA A 66 -8.61 -14.12 6.46
CA ALA A 66 -8.98 -15.37 5.80
C ALA A 66 -7.87 -16.44 5.92
N LEU A 67 -6.60 -16.04 5.88
CA LEU A 67 -5.48 -16.94 6.12
C LEU A 67 -5.49 -17.56 7.52
N ILE A 68 -5.77 -16.77 8.56
CA ILE A 68 -5.83 -17.26 9.95
C ILE A 68 -7.00 -18.23 10.15
N ASN A 69 -8.17 -17.91 9.60
CA ASN A 69 -9.37 -18.73 9.81
C ASN A 69 -9.52 -19.87 8.81
N GLU A 70 -8.57 -20.01 7.88
CA GLU A 70 -8.63 -20.96 6.78
C GLU A 70 -9.85 -20.77 5.86
N ASP A 71 -10.35 -19.54 5.75
CA ASP A 71 -11.44 -19.19 4.84
C ASP A 71 -11.02 -19.25 3.36
N GLU A 72 -11.99 -19.27 2.45
CA GLU A 72 -11.74 -19.21 1.01
C GLU A 72 -11.10 -17.87 0.62
N ILE A 73 -10.01 -17.94 -0.17
CA ILE A 73 -9.34 -16.77 -0.73
C ILE A 73 -9.60 -16.73 -2.23
N LEU A 74 -10.17 -15.62 -2.69
CA LEU A 74 -10.42 -15.39 -4.11
C LEU A 74 -9.17 -14.84 -4.78
N ILE A 75 -8.83 -15.40 -5.96
CA ILE A 75 -7.67 -14.93 -6.72
C ILE A 75 -7.82 -13.45 -7.11
N ASP A 76 -9.01 -12.99 -7.48
CA ASP A 76 -9.25 -11.60 -7.87
C ASP A 76 -8.94 -10.61 -6.74
N ASP A 77 -9.20 -10.97 -5.49
CA ASP A 77 -8.84 -10.16 -4.32
C ASP A 77 -7.32 -10.08 -4.16
N VAL A 78 -6.61 -11.20 -4.33
CA VAL A 78 -5.14 -11.23 -4.24
C VAL A 78 -4.52 -10.38 -5.34
N MET A 79 -5.00 -10.53 -6.57
CA MET A 79 -4.52 -9.80 -7.74
C MET A 79 -4.71 -8.29 -7.56
N LYS A 80 -5.89 -7.90 -7.07
CA LYS A 80 -6.17 -6.51 -6.74
C LYS A 80 -5.26 -5.99 -5.63
N ALA A 81 -5.00 -6.77 -4.58
CA ALA A 81 -4.11 -6.35 -3.51
C ALA A 81 -2.70 -6.03 -4.02
N ILE A 82 -2.14 -6.88 -4.88
CA ILE A 82 -0.79 -6.66 -5.43
C ILE A 82 -0.74 -5.36 -6.25
N HIS A 83 -1.76 -5.11 -7.07
CA HIS A 83 -1.84 -3.87 -7.87
C HIS A 83 -2.07 -2.62 -7.04
N LEU A 84 -2.59 -2.72 -5.81
CA LEU A 84 -2.83 -1.56 -4.95
C LEU A 84 -1.71 -1.34 -3.93
N LYS A 85 -0.84 -2.33 -3.68
CA LYS A 85 0.18 -2.33 -2.62
C LYS A 85 1.10 -1.11 -2.70
N SER A 86 1.59 -0.78 -3.89
CA SER A 86 2.56 0.33 -4.11
C SER A 86 1.91 1.71 -4.39
N PHE A 87 0.72 1.97 -3.88
CA PHE A 87 0.03 3.26 -4.10
C PHE A 87 0.88 4.46 -3.63
N ASP A 88 1.63 4.31 -2.55
CA ASP A 88 2.47 5.34 -1.94
C ASP A 88 3.65 5.72 -2.86
N TYR A 89 4.22 4.74 -3.55
CA TYR A 89 5.24 4.95 -4.58
C TYR A 89 4.71 5.76 -5.77
N ARG A 90 3.47 5.50 -6.20
CA ARG A 90 2.78 6.31 -7.22
C ARG A 90 2.50 7.73 -6.74
N VAL A 91 1.99 7.88 -5.51
CA VAL A 91 1.77 9.20 -4.90
C VAL A 91 3.08 10.00 -4.86
N LEU A 92 4.19 9.37 -4.43
CA LEU A 92 5.50 10.02 -4.38
C LEU A 92 5.96 10.51 -5.76
N ASN A 93 5.85 9.68 -6.80
CA ASN A 93 6.24 10.08 -8.15
C ASN A 93 5.35 11.20 -8.71
N LEU A 94 4.04 11.15 -8.47
CA LEU A 94 3.12 12.22 -8.86
C LEU A 94 3.46 13.54 -8.15
N LEU A 95 3.80 13.49 -6.87
CA LEU A 95 4.26 14.66 -6.12
C LEU A 95 5.55 15.24 -6.70
N LEU A 96 6.50 14.41 -7.12
CA LEU A 96 7.73 14.87 -7.78
C LEU A 96 7.44 15.62 -9.08
N TYR A 97 6.44 15.20 -9.86
CA TYR A 97 5.96 15.96 -11.03
C TYR A 97 5.34 17.30 -10.64
N GLN A 98 4.46 17.31 -9.63
CA GLN A 98 3.83 18.55 -9.16
C GLN A 98 4.85 19.56 -8.65
N LEU A 99 5.86 19.09 -7.89
CA LEU A 99 6.95 19.93 -7.39
C LEU A 99 7.82 20.54 -8.51
N GLN A 100 7.91 19.88 -9.67
CA GLN A 100 8.59 20.40 -10.85
C GLN A 100 7.70 21.33 -11.70
N GLY A 101 6.41 21.45 -11.37
CA GLY A 101 5.44 22.15 -12.21
C GLY A 101 5.18 21.45 -13.54
N ALA A 102 5.44 20.14 -13.62
CA ALA A 102 5.29 19.34 -14.83
C ALA A 102 4.05 18.44 -14.74
N LYS A 103 3.45 18.16 -15.90
CA LYS A 103 2.44 17.10 -16.00
C LYS A 103 3.13 15.75 -15.90
N ALA A 104 2.50 14.79 -15.23
CA ALA A 104 2.96 13.40 -15.23
C ALA A 104 3.10 12.88 -16.66
N ASP A 105 4.23 12.26 -16.96
CA ASP A 105 4.47 11.58 -18.23
C ASP A 105 3.83 10.18 -18.14
N GLU A 106 2.84 9.92 -18.99
CA GLU A 106 2.09 8.67 -18.94
C GLU A 106 2.96 7.44 -19.25
N LEU A 107 3.96 7.56 -20.13
CA LEU A 107 4.87 6.46 -20.43
C LEU A 107 5.74 6.15 -19.21
N HIS A 108 6.19 7.18 -18.50
CA HIS A 108 6.92 6.98 -17.25
C HIS A 108 6.03 6.34 -16.19
N MET A 109 4.78 6.80 -16.03
CA MET A 109 3.86 6.22 -15.05
C MET A 109 3.50 4.76 -15.36
N GLU A 110 3.35 4.40 -16.64
CA GLU A 110 3.16 3.01 -17.07
C GLU A 110 4.39 2.15 -16.74
N PHE A 111 5.59 2.65 -17.06
CA PHE A 111 6.83 1.98 -16.70
C PHE A 111 6.94 1.75 -15.18
N LEU A 112 6.62 2.77 -14.37
CA LEU A 112 6.64 2.65 -12.91
C LEU A 112 5.66 1.58 -12.42
N SER A 113 4.48 1.46 -13.01
CA SER A 113 3.49 0.44 -12.60
C SER A 113 3.97 -1.00 -12.84
N ILE A 114 4.76 -1.24 -13.89
CA ILE A 114 5.37 -2.55 -14.12
C ILE A 114 6.53 -2.76 -13.15
N SER A 115 7.37 -1.73 -12.97
CA SER A 115 8.54 -1.81 -12.11
C SER A 115 8.16 -2.01 -10.65
N GLU A 116 7.14 -1.32 -10.15
CA GLU A 116 6.65 -1.49 -8.77
C GLU A 116 6.17 -2.92 -8.56
N PHE A 117 5.37 -3.45 -9.49
CA PHE A 117 4.84 -4.80 -9.40
C PHE A 117 5.95 -5.86 -9.30
N LEU A 118 7.00 -5.72 -10.11
CA LEU A 118 8.15 -6.63 -10.06
C LEU A 118 8.94 -6.50 -8.75
N VAL A 119 9.06 -5.29 -8.21
CA VAL A 119 9.71 -5.04 -6.91
C VAL A 119 8.90 -5.68 -5.79
N GLU A 120 7.58 -5.45 -5.73
CA GLU A 120 6.70 -6.06 -4.72
C GLU A 120 6.77 -7.59 -4.71
N VAL A 121 6.72 -8.22 -5.88
CA VAL A 121 6.84 -9.68 -5.96
C VAL A 121 8.24 -10.14 -5.53
N SER A 122 9.29 -9.39 -5.86
CA SER A 122 10.66 -9.71 -5.45
C SER A 122 10.84 -9.61 -3.94
N ASP A 123 10.29 -8.56 -3.33
CA ASP A 123 10.34 -8.32 -1.89
C ASP A 123 9.54 -9.40 -1.15
N ASP A 124 8.31 -9.71 -1.58
CA ASP A 124 7.52 -10.80 -1.01
C ASP A 124 8.23 -12.17 -1.12
N LEU A 125 8.98 -12.42 -2.19
CA LEU A 125 9.76 -13.66 -2.31
C LEU A 125 10.96 -13.70 -1.36
N TYR A 126 11.56 -12.54 -1.09
CA TYR A 126 12.72 -12.42 -0.22
C TYR A 126 12.31 -12.47 1.26
N ASP A 127 11.23 -11.78 1.63
CA ASP A 127 10.74 -11.62 3.02
C ASP A 127 9.70 -12.69 3.42
N TYR A 128 9.51 -13.73 2.60
CA TYR A 128 8.46 -14.74 2.78
C TYR A 128 8.36 -15.30 4.21
N GLU A 129 9.48 -15.67 4.81
CA GLU A 129 9.49 -16.27 6.15
C GLU A 129 9.00 -15.29 7.22
N ASP A 130 9.47 -14.04 7.17
CA ASP A 130 9.11 -12.99 8.11
C ASP A 130 7.64 -12.59 7.94
N ASP A 131 7.16 -12.42 6.70
CA ASP A 131 5.75 -12.11 6.42
C ASP A 131 4.78 -13.18 6.91
N VAL A 132 5.15 -14.46 6.76
CA VAL A 132 4.34 -15.57 7.26
C VAL A 132 4.28 -15.54 8.79
N LEU A 133 5.40 -15.25 9.45
CA LEU A 133 5.49 -15.17 10.91
C LEU A 133 4.68 -14.01 11.48
N GLU A 134 4.73 -12.84 10.83
CA GLU A 134 4.03 -11.62 11.27
C GLU A 134 2.56 -11.55 10.81
N ASN A 135 2.14 -12.48 9.97
CA ASN A 135 0.86 -12.49 9.30
C ASN A 135 0.63 -11.28 8.38
N ASN A 136 1.68 -10.85 7.69
CA ASN A 136 1.61 -9.84 6.66
C ASN A 136 1.12 -10.45 5.33
N PHE A 137 0.64 -9.60 4.44
CA PHE A 137 0.29 -10.00 3.09
C PHE A 137 1.55 -10.35 2.31
N ASN A 138 1.54 -11.53 1.68
CA ASN A 138 2.62 -12.01 0.84
C ASN A 138 2.04 -12.79 -0.35
N VAL A 139 2.42 -12.41 -1.57
CA VAL A 139 1.86 -12.98 -2.81
C VAL A 139 2.06 -14.49 -2.89
N LEU A 140 3.26 -14.99 -2.57
CA LEU A 140 3.52 -16.42 -2.66
C LEU A 140 2.69 -17.18 -1.61
N ARG A 141 2.53 -16.63 -0.41
CA ARG A 141 1.68 -17.20 0.65
C ARG A 141 0.23 -17.34 0.19
N MET A 142 -0.30 -16.32 -0.48
CA MET A 142 -1.65 -16.36 -1.04
C MET A 142 -1.79 -17.44 -2.13
N PHE A 143 -0.82 -17.50 -3.06
CA PHE A 143 -0.83 -18.51 -4.13
C PHE A 143 -0.71 -19.93 -3.57
N ILE A 144 0.08 -20.15 -2.51
CA ILE A 144 0.16 -21.42 -1.80
C ILE A 144 -1.19 -21.78 -1.19
N ARG A 145 -1.90 -20.83 -0.58
CA ARG A 145 -3.22 -21.05 0.01
C ARG A 145 -4.29 -21.42 -1.03
N ILE A 146 -4.21 -20.88 -2.25
CA ILE A 146 -5.18 -21.12 -3.33
C ILE A 146 -4.85 -22.41 -4.10
N TYR A 147 -3.60 -22.59 -4.51
CA TYR A 147 -3.21 -23.64 -5.47
C TYR A 147 -2.42 -24.80 -4.84
N GLY A 148 -2.00 -24.66 -3.59
CA GLY A 148 -1.10 -25.59 -2.92
C GLY A 148 0.38 -25.34 -3.24
N ALA A 149 1.25 -25.75 -2.31
CA ALA A 149 2.69 -25.47 -2.37
C ALA A 149 3.39 -25.97 -3.64
N SER A 150 2.95 -27.09 -4.21
CA SER A 150 3.54 -27.66 -5.43
C SER A 150 3.22 -26.86 -6.69
N THR A 151 2.08 -26.17 -6.71
CA THR A 151 1.52 -25.53 -7.92
C THR A 151 1.69 -24.02 -7.88
N ALA A 152 1.77 -23.43 -6.69
CA ALA A 152 1.88 -22.00 -6.48
C ALA A 152 3.01 -21.31 -7.26
N PRO A 153 4.26 -21.82 -7.31
CA PRO A 153 5.33 -21.17 -8.08
C PRO A 153 5.03 -21.11 -9.59
N ALA A 154 4.42 -22.16 -10.15
CA ALA A 154 4.06 -22.19 -11.56
C ALA A 154 2.92 -21.20 -11.87
N MET A 155 1.92 -21.11 -10.99
CA MET A 155 0.82 -20.15 -11.14
C MET A 155 1.30 -18.71 -10.98
N LEU A 156 2.21 -18.44 -10.05
CA LEU A 156 2.83 -17.13 -9.89
C LEU A 156 3.61 -16.73 -11.15
N LEU A 157 4.37 -17.66 -11.75
CA LEU A 157 5.06 -17.40 -13.01
C LEU A 157 4.10 -17.08 -14.16
N VAL A 158 2.99 -17.83 -14.30
CA VAL A 158 1.95 -17.54 -15.31
C VAL A 158 1.39 -16.13 -15.11
N PHE A 159 1.16 -15.74 -13.87
CA PHE A 159 0.68 -14.41 -13.53
C PHE A 159 1.69 -13.30 -13.90
N LEU A 160 2.97 -13.45 -13.52
CA LEU A 160 4.05 -12.52 -13.87
C LEU A 160 4.18 -12.31 -15.39
N VAL A 161 4.10 -13.40 -16.15
CA VAL A 161 4.16 -13.36 -17.62
C VAL A 161 2.92 -12.67 -18.21
N THR A 162 1.75 -12.88 -17.63
CA THR A 162 0.51 -12.25 -18.09
C THR A 162 0.58 -10.73 -17.96
N ILE A 163 1.01 -10.22 -16.81
CA ILE A 163 1.16 -8.77 -16.59
C ILE A 163 2.21 -8.18 -17.54
N SER A 164 3.33 -8.88 -17.73
CA SER A 164 4.40 -8.43 -18.63
C SER A 164 3.94 -8.31 -20.10
N ASN A 165 2.93 -9.09 -20.50
CA ASN A 165 2.41 -9.10 -21.87
C ASN A 165 1.25 -8.11 -22.10
N VAL A 166 0.53 -7.68 -21.06
CA VAL A 166 -0.54 -6.68 -21.19
C VAL A 166 0.05 -5.29 -21.50
N SER A 167 1.29 -5.01 -21.10
CA SER A 167 1.99 -3.74 -21.39
C SER A 167 2.75 -3.71 -22.74
N ILE A 168 2.55 -4.70 -23.62
CA ILE A 168 3.13 -4.73 -24.97
C ILE A 168 2.03 -4.88 -26.04
N GLU A 169 0.88 -4.23 -25.87
CA GLU A 169 0.04 -3.91 -27.02
C GLU A 169 0.43 -2.54 -27.57
N PRO A 170 0.97 -2.46 -28.80
CA PRO A 170 1.29 -1.18 -29.42
C PRO A 170 -0.03 -0.46 -29.76
N CYS A 171 -0.15 0.79 -29.32
CA CYS A 171 -1.05 1.76 -29.95
C CYS A 171 -0.79 1.86 -31.46
#